data_AF-A0A9N9DNU3-F1
#
_entry.id   AF-A0A9N9DNU3-F1
#
_cell.length_a   1.000
_cell.length_b   1.000
_cell.length_c   1.000
_cell.angle_alpha   90.00
_cell.angle_beta   90.00
_cell.angle_gamma   90.00
#
_symmetry.space_group_name_H-M   'P 1'
#
loop_
_entity.id
_entity.type
_entity.pdbx_description
1 polymer ?
#
loop_
_entity_poly.entity_id
_entity_poly.type
_entity_poly.pdbx_seq_one_letter_code
_entity_poly.pdbx_strand_id
1 'polypeptide(L)'
;MYLNTFTYSNELFSRSMRILEEIKNLVHQEPIPENNKPLITDNKMELLSALEIIICFLKQTSGDCNTLISDYIKKWMKLSEMNKDNNSSYELLTRTRLQLKHIVALYELVEEHIADIVAEFIPSKYQAELDESIMQVITESIDFEESALEKSAKIPSKAFLIALKRLIVRYLSTDNEIIKENIPLSIYLVDDMSLGCWPDYVSVNVIETKFPTTLLTSHIYDAYMFIKKKIHVIDQEITQNIQSEQYNKRSGRQNRFQSKRKMKS
;
A
#
# COMPACT_ATOMS: atom_id res chain seq x y z
N MET A 1 -24.06 -16.47 14.94
CA MET A 1 -24.25 -16.93 13.55
C MET A 1 -23.22 -16.22 12.71
N TYR A 2 -22.20 -16.94 12.26
CA TYR A 2 -21.19 -16.42 11.35
C TYR A 2 -21.91 -16.10 10.04
N LEU A 3 -21.86 -14.84 9.59
CA LEU A 3 -22.10 -14.53 8.19
C LEU A 3 -21.10 -15.39 7.43
N ASN A 4 -21.59 -16.42 6.76
CA ASN A 4 -20.82 -17.13 5.75
C ASN A 4 -20.25 -16.04 4.84
N THR A 5 -18.93 -15.87 4.91
CA THR A 5 -18.13 -15.17 3.91
C THR A 5 -18.73 -15.50 2.56
N PHE A 6 -19.22 -14.48 1.84
CA PHE A 6 -19.80 -14.63 0.52
C PHE A 6 -18.92 -15.61 -0.26
N THR A 7 -19.43 -16.78 -0.61
CA THR A 7 -18.64 -17.82 -1.30
C THR A 7 -18.05 -17.28 -2.61
N TYR A 8 -18.65 -16.22 -3.15
CA TYR A 8 -18.23 -15.49 -4.33
C TYR A 8 -17.39 -14.24 -4.07
N SER A 9 -17.10 -13.82 -2.82
CA SER A 9 -16.24 -12.65 -2.57
C SER A 9 -14.90 -12.85 -3.26
N ASN A 10 -14.28 -14.01 -3.05
CA ASN A 10 -12.98 -14.30 -3.63
C ASN A 10 -13.01 -14.41 -5.18
N GLU A 11 -14.13 -14.85 -5.77
CA GLU A 11 -14.30 -14.91 -7.22
C GLU A 11 -14.59 -13.54 -7.87
N LEU A 12 -15.41 -12.70 -7.21
CA LEU A 12 -15.69 -11.32 -7.61
C LEU A 12 -14.40 -10.50 -7.69
N PHE A 13 -13.42 -10.79 -6.82
CA PHE A 13 -12.25 -9.95 -6.61
C PHE A 13 -10.92 -10.48 -7.16
N SER A 14 -10.89 -11.69 -7.74
CA SER A 14 -9.87 -11.98 -8.78
C SER A 14 -9.91 -10.97 -9.95
N ARG A 15 -11.03 -10.23 -10.07
CA ARG A 15 -11.27 -9.12 -11.00
C ARG A 15 -11.18 -7.73 -10.36
N SER A 16 -10.74 -7.61 -9.10
CA SER A 16 -10.71 -6.32 -8.37
C SER A 16 -9.79 -5.30 -9.04
N MET A 17 -8.70 -5.73 -9.66
CA MET A 17 -7.85 -4.81 -10.41
C MET A 17 -8.65 -4.13 -11.55
N ARG A 18 -9.42 -4.90 -12.33
CA ARG A 18 -10.30 -4.34 -13.36
C ARG A 18 -11.37 -3.43 -12.76
N ILE A 19 -11.90 -3.77 -11.57
CA ILE A 19 -12.90 -2.92 -10.93
C ILE A 19 -12.31 -1.58 -10.51
N LEU A 20 -11.08 -1.52 -10.02
CA LEU A 20 -10.43 -0.26 -9.67
C LEU A 20 -10.17 0.61 -10.90
N GLU A 21 -9.70 0.03 -12.00
CA GLU A 21 -9.50 0.75 -13.27
C GLU A 21 -10.83 1.27 -13.85
N GLU A 22 -11.87 0.44 -13.83
CA GLU A 22 -13.23 0.85 -14.21
C GLU A 22 -13.73 2.01 -13.34
N ILE A 23 -13.50 1.98 -12.01
CA ILE A 23 -13.85 3.11 -11.14
C ILE A 23 -13.04 4.36 -11.49
N LYS A 24 -11.72 4.25 -11.76
CA LYS A 24 -10.89 5.37 -12.20
C LYS A 24 -11.46 6.03 -13.47
N ASN A 25 -12.05 5.23 -14.36
CA ASN A 25 -12.70 5.71 -15.59
C ASN A 25 -14.11 6.29 -15.37
N LEU A 26 -14.85 5.82 -14.34
CA LEU A 26 -16.22 6.26 -14.03
C LEU A 26 -16.26 7.52 -13.16
N VAL A 27 -15.35 7.63 -12.19
CA VAL A 27 -15.34 8.68 -11.17
C VAL A 27 -13.92 9.21 -11.06
N HIS A 28 -13.73 10.52 -11.26
CA HIS A 28 -12.43 11.15 -11.09
C HIS A 28 -11.82 10.81 -9.72
N GLN A 29 -10.62 10.20 -9.73
CA GLN A 29 -9.91 9.79 -8.52
C GLN A 29 -8.75 10.74 -8.20
N GLU A 30 -8.54 10.97 -6.91
CA GLU A 30 -7.47 11.78 -6.31
C GLU A 30 -6.83 11.00 -5.14
N PRO A 31 -5.53 11.23 -4.86
CA PRO A 31 -4.88 10.64 -3.70
C PRO A 31 -5.51 11.14 -2.39
N ILE A 32 -5.40 10.35 -1.32
CA ILE A 32 -5.84 10.81 0.01
C ILE A 32 -4.89 11.93 0.48
N PRO A 33 -5.42 13.11 0.85
CA PRO A 33 -4.60 14.17 1.44
C PRO A 33 -3.90 13.69 2.72
N GLU A 34 -2.61 13.99 2.89
CA GLU A 34 -1.80 13.53 4.04
C GLU A 34 -2.45 13.88 5.39
N ASN A 35 -3.05 15.06 5.51
CA ASN A 35 -3.75 15.52 6.72
C ASN A 35 -5.06 14.77 7.01
N ASN A 36 -5.58 14.02 6.04
CA ASN A 36 -6.84 13.29 6.10
C ASN A 36 -6.65 11.77 5.95
N LYS A 37 -5.41 11.26 5.98
CA LYS A 37 -5.16 9.82 5.95
C LYS A 37 -5.78 9.15 7.19
N PRO A 38 -6.68 8.16 7.01
CA PRO A 38 -7.29 7.49 8.14
C PRO A 38 -6.26 6.58 8.83
N LEU A 39 -6.33 6.53 10.16
CA LEU A 39 -5.59 5.54 10.93
C LEU A 39 -6.34 4.20 10.84
N ILE A 40 -5.74 3.23 10.15
CA ILE A 40 -6.31 1.89 9.98
C ILE A 40 -5.80 1.00 11.13
N THR A 41 -6.56 0.91 12.21
CA THR A 41 -6.19 0.11 13.40
C THR A 41 -6.68 -1.33 13.31
N ASP A 42 -8.01 -1.53 13.38
CA ASP A 42 -8.63 -2.85 13.56
C ASP A 42 -9.57 -3.23 12.43
N ASN A 43 -9.85 -4.53 12.29
CA ASN A 43 -10.78 -5.12 11.32
C ASN A 43 -10.49 -4.78 9.85
N LYS A 44 -9.20 -4.76 9.48
CA LYS A 44 -8.71 -4.44 8.13
C LYS A 44 -9.37 -5.29 7.04
N MET A 45 -9.52 -6.60 7.25
CA MET A 45 -10.18 -7.50 6.29
C MET A 45 -11.67 -7.19 6.11
N GLU A 46 -12.37 -6.82 7.19
CA GLU A 46 -13.77 -6.37 7.10
C GLU A 46 -13.87 -5.03 6.38
N LEU A 47 -12.92 -4.13 6.63
CA LEU A 47 -12.82 -2.84 5.94
C LEU A 47 -12.56 -3.02 4.44
N LEU A 48 -11.66 -3.93 4.07
CA LEU A 48 -11.43 -4.29 2.67
C LEU A 48 -12.74 -4.79 2.05
N SER A 49 -13.39 -5.76 2.70
CA SER A 49 -14.69 -6.30 2.25
C SER A 49 -15.77 -5.21 2.12
N ALA A 50 -15.83 -4.26 3.05
CA ALA A 50 -16.79 -3.15 3.02
C ALA A 50 -16.49 -2.19 1.84
N LEU A 51 -15.22 -1.88 1.60
CA LEU A 51 -14.80 -1.06 0.47
C LEU A 51 -15.11 -1.76 -0.86
N GLU A 52 -14.91 -3.07 -0.96
CA GLU A 52 -15.25 -3.86 -2.14
C GLU A 52 -16.74 -3.80 -2.47
N ILE A 53 -17.61 -3.92 -1.47
CA ILE A 53 -19.06 -3.75 -1.63
C ILE A 53 -19.38 -2.35 -2.14
N ILE A 54 -18.79 -1.31 -1.54
CA ILE A 54 -19.00 0.09 -1.94
C ILE A 54 -18.56 0.33 -3.38
N ILE A 55 -17.40 -0.19 -3.77
CA ILE A 55 -16.83 -0.09 -5.11
C ILE A 55 -17.75 -0.80 -6.13
N CYS A 56 -18.25 -1.99 -5.80
CA CYS A 56 -19.24 -2.70 -6.62
C CYS A 56 -20.50 -1.85 -6.87
N PHE A 57 -21.05 -1.21 -5.82
CA PHE A 57 -22.20 -0.31 -5.99
C PHE A 57 -21.86 0.95 -6.80
N LEU A 58 -20.66 1.51 -6.60
CA LEU A 58 -20.22 2.69 -7.31
C LEU A 58 -20.12 2.43 -8.82
N LYS A 59 -19.60 1.26 -9.19
CA LYS A 59 -19.55 0.79 -10.58
C LYS A 59 -20.94 0.77 -11.23
N GLN A 60 -21.98 0.40 -10.48
CA GLN A 60 -23.34 0.29 -11.02
C GLN A 60 -24.05 1.63 -11.14
N THR A 61 -23.72 2.60 -10.29
CA THR A 61 -24.56 3.80 -10.12
C THR A 61 -23.93 5.10 -10.52
N SER A 62 -22.63 5.12 -10.82
CA SER A 62 -21.89 6.32 -11.24
C SER A 62 -22.12 7.48 -10.26
N GLY A 63 -21.33 7.51 -9.18
CA GLY A 63 -21.44 8.53 -8.14
C GLY A 63 -20.77 9.86 -8.49
N ASP A 64 -21.22 10.96 -7.88
CA ASP A 64 -20.50 12.23 -7.91
C ASP A 64 -19.22 12.13 -7.08
N CYS A 65 -18.06 12.40 -7.69
CA CYS A 65 -16.74 12.30 -7.07
C CYS A 65 -16.60 13.16 -5.80
N ASN A 66 -17.41 14.23 -5.66
CA ASN A 66 -17.42 15.11 -4.50
C ASN A 66 -18.33 14.64 -3.36
N THR A 67 -19.13 13.59 -3.56
CA THR A 67 -19.98 13.05 -2.50
C THR A 67 -19.12 12.43 -1.41
N LEU A 68 -19.41 12.73 -0.13
CA LEU A 68 -18.76 12.07 0.99
C LEU A 68 -19.05 10.56 0.96
N ILE A 69 -18.02 9.74 1.21
CA ILE A 69 -18.17 8.28 1.29
C ILE A 69 -19.26 7.94 2.32
N SER A 70 -19.28 8.64 3.45
CA SER A 70 -20.27 8.48 4.52
C SER A 70 -21.71 8.75 4.04
N ASP A 71 -21.93 9.75 3.20
CA ASP A 71 -23.25 10.09 2.70
C ASP A 71 -23.69 9.16 1.57
N TYR A 72 -22.75 8.70 0.76
CA TYR A 72 -23.00 7.64 -0.22
C TYR A 72 -23.45 6.35 0.47
N ILE A 73 -22.71 5.89 1.48
CA ILE A 73 -23.07 4.71 2.28
C ILE A 73 -24.45 4.87 2.91
N LYS A 74 -24.76 6.03 3.53
CA LYS A 74 -26.08 6.27 4.13
C LYS A 74 -27.22 6.18 3.12
N LYS A 75 -27.02 6.66 1.89
CA LYS A 75 -28.02 6.54 0.82
C LYS A 75 -28.28 5.07 0.50
N TRP A 76 -27.23 4.25 0.41
CA TRP A 76 -27.34 2.82 0.12
C TRP A 76 -27.88 1.98 1.28
N MET A 77 -27.42 2.23 2.51
CA MET A 77 -27.92 1.53 3.71
C MET A 77 -29.42 1.77 3.94
N LYS A 78 -29.94 2.93 3.52
CA LYS A 78 -31.39 3.19 3.54
C LYS A 78 -32.16 2.35 2.52
N LEU A 79 -31.53 1.96 1.42
CA LEU A 79 -32.14 1.18 0.35
C LEU A 79 -32.06 -0.32 0.58
N SER A 80 -31.07 -0.81 1.35
CA SER A 80 -30.77 -2.24 1.44
C SER A 80 -31.46 -3.00 2.59
N GLU A 81 -32.32 -2.35 3.40
CA GLU A 81 -32.85 -2.92 4.67
C GLU A 81 -31.77 -3.56 5.56
N MET A 82 -30.48 -3.25 5.33
CA MET A 82 -29.38 -3.84 6.08
C MET A 82 -29.41 -3.30 7.51
N ASN A 83 -29.67 -4.21 8.45
CA ASN A 83 -29.77 -3.92 9.87
C ASN A 83 -28.59 -3.07 10.36
N LYS A 84 -28.90 -2.13 11.27
CA LYS A 84 -27.99 -1.21 11.96
C LYS A 84 -26.99 -1.91 12.91
N ASP A 85 -26.70 -3.19 12.70
CA ASP A 85 -25.88 -3.96 13.61
C ASP A 85 -24.40 -3.68 13.35
N ASN A 86 -23.86 -2.73 14.12
CA ASN A 86 -22.48 -2.61 14.61
C ASN A 86 -21.34 -3.14 13.72
N ASN A 87 -21.37 -2.89 12.41
CA ASN A 87 -20.23 -3.23 11.58
C ASN A 87 -19.19 -2.10 11.65
N SER A 88 -18.17 -2.32 12.50
CA SER A 88 -17.09 -1.38 12.83
C SER A 88 -16.36 -0.83 11.59
N SER A 89 -16.32 -1.59 10.50
CA SER A 89 -15.69 -1.16 9.26
C SER A 89 -16.43 0.00 8.58
N TYR A 90 -17.76 0.05 8.68
CA TYR A 90 -18.53 1.23 8.25
C TYR A 90 -18.41 2.41 9.20
N GLU A 91 -18.08 2.17 10.48
CA GLU A 91 -17.80 3.25 11.43
C GLU A 91 -16.56 4.04 10.98
N LEU A 92 -15.47 3.37 10.59
CA LEU A 92 -14.29 4.04 10.07
C LEU A 92 -14.65 4.88 8.84
N LEU A 93 -15.33 4.28 7.85
CA LEU A 93 -15.72 4.93 6.60
C LEU A 93 -16.61 6.15 6.84
N THR A 94 -17.52 6.06 7.81
CA THR A 94 -18.43 7.16 8.16
C THR A 94 -17.77 8.29 8.94
N ARG A 95 -16.68 7.99 9.67
CA ARG A 95 -15.87 8.98 10.41
C ARG A 95 -14.84 9.69 9.54
N THR A 96 -14.45 9.09 8.43
CA THR A 96 -13.57 9.77 7.47
C THR A 96 -14.27 10.97 6.82
N ARG A 97 -13.50 12.01 6.48
CA ARG A 97 -13.97 13.14 5.66
C ARG A 97 -13.69 12.92 4.18
N LEU A 98 -13.49 11.66 3.78
CA LEU A 98 -13.13 11.31 2.41
C LEU A 98 -14.37 11.31 1.51
N GLN A 99 -14.14 11.68 0.26
CA GLN A 99 -15.12 11.72 -0.81
C GLN A 99 -14.90 10.53 -1.76
N LEU A 100 -15.86 10.28 -2.65
CA LEU A 100 -15.78 9.17 -3.62
C LEU A 100 -14.56 9.27 -4.55
N LYS A 101 -14.00 10.46 -4.77
CA LYS A 101 -12.72 10.63 -5.46
C LYS A 101 -11.52 10.02 -4.74
N HIS A 102 -11.60 9.69 -3.45
CA HIS A 102 -10.51 9.07 -2.71
C HIS A 102 -10.70 7.56 -2.53
N ILE A 103 -11.75 6.95 -3.10
CA ILE A 103 -12.13 5.56 -2.78
C ILE A 103 -11.07 4.55 -3.24
N VAL A 104 -10.47 4.77 -4.41
CA VAL A 104 -9.41 3.89 -4.92
C VAL A 104 -8.17 3.99 -4.05
N ALA A 105 -7.73 5.21 -3.73
CA ALA A 105 -6.58 5.42 -2.84
C ALA A 105 -6.82 4.84 -1.43
N LEU A 106 -8.06 4.87 -0.94
CA LEU A 106 -8.42 4.25 0.34
C LEU A 106 -8.37 2.72 0.28
N TYR A 107 -8.88 2.12 -0.79
CA TYR A 107 -8.79 0.68 -1.03
C TYR A 107 -7.34 0.21 -1.05
N GLU A 108 -6.52 0.86 -1.87
CA GLU A 108 -5.10 0.54 -2.00
C GLU A 108 -4.34 0.70 -0.66
N LEU A 109 -4.65 1.75 0.11
CA LEU A 109 -4.06 1.94 1.44
C LEU A 109 -4.42 0.78 2.39
N VAL A 110 -5.65 0.26 2.33
CA VAL A 110 -6.09 -0.88 3.14
C VAL A 110 -5.38 -2.16 2.71
N GLU A 111 -5.21 -2.41 1.41
CA GLU A 111 -4.41 -3.53 0.90
C GLU A 111 -2.98 -3.50 1.46
N GLU A 112 -2.35 -2.32 1.46
CA GLU A 112 -1.00 -2.15 1.99
C GLU A 112 -0.88 -2.51 3.48
N HIS A 113 -1.93 -2.32 4.28
CA HIS A 113 -1.98 -2.69 5.70
C HIS A 113 -2.31 -4.17 5.94
N ILE A 114 -2.99 -4.81 5.00
CA ILE A 114 -3.37 -6.23 5.07
C ILE A 114 -2.26 -7.14 4.57
N ALA A 115 -1.43 -6.66 3.65
CA ALA A 115 -0.37 -7.44 3.04
C ALA A 115 0.56 -8.12 4.06
N ASP A 116 0.82 -7.48 5.20
CA ASP A 116 1.60 -8.08 6.29
C ASP A 116 0.96 -9.34 6.86
N ILE A 117 -0.36 -9.35 7.01
CA ILE A 117 -1.12 -10.48 7.53
C ILE A 117 -1.21 -11.57 6.46
N VAL A 118 -1.53 -11.19 5.23
CA VAL A 118 -1.67 -12.12 4.10
C VAL A 118 -0.34 -12.81 3.77
N ALA A 119 0.78 -12.08 3.87
CA ALA A 119 2.10 -12.62 3.56
C ALA A 119 2.45 -13.87 4.39
N GLU A 120 1.91 -14.00 5.60
CA GLU A 120 2.11 -15.16 6.48
C GLU A 120 1.48 -16.45 5.94
N PHE A 121 0.51 -16.34 5.03
CA PHE A 121 -0.25 -17.47 4.50
C PHE A 121 0.03 -17.76 3.03
N ILE A 122 1.05 -17.13 2.45
CA ILE A 122 1.44 -17.38 1.05
C ILE A 122 1.85 -18.85 0.87
N PRO A 123 1.45 -19.54 -0.21
CA PRO A 123 1.90 -20.90 -0.49
C PRO A 123 3.43 -21.03 -0.57
N SER A 124 3.98 -22.15 -0.10
CA SER A 124 5.43 -22.42 -0.06
C SER A 124 6.13 -22.32 -1.42
N LYS A 125 5.40 -22.56 -2.52
CA LYS A 125 5.88 -22.35 -3.90
C LYS A 125 6.37 -20.93 -4.20
N TYR A 126 5.97 -19.93 -3.40
CA TYR A 126 6.40 -18.53 -3.52
C TYR A 126 7.35 -18.08 -2.40
N GLN A 127 7.97 -19.03 -1.70
CA GLN A 127 8.86 -18.81 -0.55
C GLN A 127 10.28 -19.37 -0.75
N ALA A 128 10.74 -19.50 -1.99
CA ALA A 128 12.14 -19.82 -2.24
C ALA A 128 13.06 -18.70 -1.73
N GLU A 129 14.18 -19.10 -1.13
CA GLU A 129 15.16 -18.19 -0.55
C GLU A 129 15.87 -17.37 -1.62
N LEU A 130 16.20 -16.11 -1.28
CA LEU A 130 17.09 -15.28 -2.08
C LEU A 130 18.54 -15.64 -1.82
N ASP A 131 19.27 -15.99 -2.87
CA ASP A 131 20.72 -16.07 -2.80
C ASP A 131 21.38 -14.67 -2.78
N GLU A 132 22.68 -14.63 -2.46
CA GLU A 132 23.46 -13.39 -2.39
C GLU A 132 23.46 -12.60 -3.71
N SER A 133 23.46 -13.30 -4.84
CA SER A 133 23.47 -12.68 -6.16
C SER A 133 22.15 -11.97 -6.45
N ILE A 134 21.01 -12.58 -6.10
CA ILE A 134 19.69 -11.98 -6.29
C ILE A 134 19.53 -10.79 -5.34
N MET A 135 19.94 -10.92 -4.08
CA MET A 135 19.91 -9.82 -3.10
C MET A 135 20.72 -8.61 -3.57
N GLN A 136 21.88 -8.84 -4.19
CA GLN A 136 22.69 -7.78 -4.77
C GLN A 136 21.97 -7.08 -5.92
N VAL A 137 21.39 -7.83 -6.86
CA VAL A 137 20.64 -7.25 -7.99
C VAL A 137 19.45 -6.42 -7.50
N ILE A 138 18.71 -6.89 -6.48
CA ILE A 138 17.64 -6.11 -5.85
C ILE A 138 18.17 -4.79 -5.27
N THR A 139 19.30 -4.84 -4.55
CA THR A 139 19.93 -3.67 -3.92
C THR A 139 20.43 -2.64 -4.94
N GLU A 140 20.92 -3.11 -6.09
CA GLU A 140 21.37 -2.24 -7.18
C GLU A 140 20.18 -1.61 -7.93
N SER A 141 19.07 -2.33 -8.03
CA SER A 141 17.85 -1.92 -8.75
C SER A 141 16.98 -0.90 -7.98
N ILE A 142 17.00 -0.99 -6.65
CA ILE A 142 16.10 -0.25 -5.77
C ILE A 142 16.82 0.90 -5.06
N ASP A 143 16.15 2.04 -4.97
CA ASP A 143 16.57 3.18 -4.18
C ASP A 143 16.06 3.09 -2.75
N PHE A 144 16.97 2.75 -1.85
CA PHE A 144 16.71 2.70 -0.42
C PHE A 144 17.04 4.01 0.32
N GLU A 145 17.78 4.92 -0.30
CA GLU A 145 18.28 6.13 0.36
C GLU A 145 17.38 7.36 0.11
N GLU A 146 16.45 7.29 -0.86
CA GLU A 146 15.44 8.32 -1.19
C GLU A 146 16.01 9.74 -1.09
N SER A 147 17.20 9.98 -1.66
CA SER A 147 17.86 11.28 -1.58
C SER A 147 17.01 12.32 -2.35
N ALA A 148 16.42 13.27 -1.61
CA ALA A 148 15.55 14.30 -2.18
C ALA A 148 16.25 15.28 -3.16
N LEU A 149 17.57 15.20 -3.28
CA LEU A 149 18.40 16.13 -4.06
C LEU A 149 18.72 15.63 -5.47
N GLU A 150 18.54 14.34 -5.76
CA GLU A 150 18.76 13.77 -7.10
C GLU A 150 17.59 12.90 -7.51
N LYS A 151 17.06 13.09 -8.73
CA LYS A 151 16.12 12.12 -9.31
C LYS A 151 16.87 10.82 -9.51
N SER A 152 16.76 9.94 -8.52
CA SER A 152 17.31 8.61 -8.53
C SER A 152 16.92 7.89 -9.82
N ALA A 153 17.91 7.32 -10.50
CA ALA A 153 17.71 6.50 -11.68
C ALA A 153 17.25 5.07 -11.33
N LYS A 154 16.84 4.82 -10.08
CA LYS A 154 16.43 3.53 -9.53
C LYS A 154 14.95 3.54 -9.12
N ILE A 155 14.39 2.36 -8.86
CA ILE A 155 13.00 2.23 -8.41
C ILE A 155 12.91 2.62 -6.92
N PRO A 156 12.02 3.53 -6.50
CA PRO A 156 11.86 3.85 -5.08
C PRO A 156 11.51 2.63 -4.23
N SER A 157 12.21 2.42 -3.12
CA SER A 157 12.04 1.25 -2.25
C SER A 157 10.61 1.11 -1.72
N LYS A 158 9.99 2.21 -1.27
CA LYS A 158 8.59 2.21 -0.82
C LYS A 158 7.63 1.82 -1.94
N ALA A 159 7.87 2.28 -3.16
CA ALA A 159 7.04 1.94 -4.31
C ALA A 159 7.15 0.46 -4.68
N PHE A 160 8.38 -0.08 -4.70
CA PHE A 160 8.61 -1.51 -4.94
C PHE A 160 7.93 -2.37 -3.87
N LEU A 161 8.05 -1.97 -2.59
CA LEU A 161 7.37 -2.65 -1.49
C LEU A 161 5.84 -2.63 -1.68
N ILE A 162 5.26 -1.49 -2.06
CA ILE A 162 3.81 -1.38 -2.34
C ILE A 162 3.40 -2.32 -3.48
N ALA A 163 4.20 -2.41 -4.55
CA ALA A 163 3.93 -3.30 -5.67
C ALA A 163 3.89 -4.78 -5.22
N LEU A 164 4.85 -5.22 -4.40
CA LEU A 164 4.82 -6.56 -3.82
C LEU A 164 3.61 -6.78 -2.91
N LYS A 165 3.29 -5.81 -2.03
CA LYS A 165 2.13 -5.89 -1.14
C LYS A 165 0.83 -6.08 -1.90
N ARG A 166 0.61 -5.30 -2.96
CA ARG A 166 -0.58 -5.41 -3.81
C ARG A 166 -0.59 -6.72 -4.59
N LEU A 167 0.55 -7.17 -5.10
CA LEU A 167 0.66 -8.47 -5.78
C LEU A 167 0.25 -9.62 -4.84
N ILE A 168 0.76 -9.61 -3.61
CA ILE A 168 0.45 -10.59 -2.57
C ILE A 168 -1.06 -10.59 -2.27
N VAL A 169 -1.62 -9.43 -1.94
CA VAL A 169 -3.03 -9.30 -1.54
C VAL A 169 -3.98 -9.68 -2.67
N ARG A 170 -3.72 -9.22 -3.89
CA ARG A 170 -4.63 -9.39 -5.02
C ARG A 170 -4.53 -10.77 -5.67
N TYR A 171 -3.33 -11.33 -5.77
CA TYR A 171 -3.10 -12.49 -6.62
C TYR A 171 -2.58 -13.72 -5.86
N LEU A 172 -2.00 -13.58 -4.66
CA LEU A 172 -1.48 -14.73 -3.91
C LEU A 172 -2.35 -15.15 -2.73
N SER A 173 -3.27 -14.30 -2.27
CA SER A 173 -4.20 -14.62 -1.16
C SER A 173 -5.24 -15.70 -1.50
N THR A 174 -5.49 -15.92 -2.79
CA THR A 174 -6.47 -16.87 -3.29
C THR A 174 -5.79 -17.83 -4.25
N ASP A 175 -6.27 -19.06 -4.33
CA ASP A 175 -5.75 -20.06 -5.27
C ASP A 175 -6.22 -19.72 -6.69
N ASN A 176 -5.66 -18.65 -7.24
CA ASN A 176 -5.85 -18.26 -8.63
C ASN A 176 -4.58 -18.66 -9.41
N GLU A 177 -4.75 -19.32 -10.55
CA GLU A 177 -3.64 -19.76 -11.40
C GLU A 177 -3.03 -18.62 -12.25
N ILE A 178 -3.27 -17.36 -11.87
CA ILE A 178 -2.80 -16.18 -12.62
C ILE A 178 -1.28 -16.08 -12.51
N ILE A 179 -0.77 -16.16 -11.27
CA ILE A 179 0.66 -16.15 -11.00
C ILE A 179 1.17 -17.59 -11.09
N LYS A 180 2.02 -17.84 -12.08
CA LYS A 180 2.67 -19.14 -12.27
C LYS A 180 3.94 -19.19 -11.44
N GLU A 181 4.22 -20.36 -10.90
CA GLU A 181 5.43 -20.62 -10.11
C GLU A 181 6.70 -20.59 -10.97
N ASN A 182 7.79 -20.10 -10.39
CA ASN A 182 9.13 -20.12 -10.96
C ASN A 182 9.26 -19.43 -12.34
N ILE A 183 8.46 -18.38 -12.56
CA ILE A 183 8.48 -17.54 -13.76
C ILE A 183 9.12 -16.18 -13.41
N PRO A 184 9.81 -15.49 -14.33
CA PRO A 184 10.31 -14.15 -14.08
C PRO A 184 9.21 -13.21 -13.59
N LEU A 185 9.44 -12.58 -12.43
CA LEU A 185 8.46 -11.69 -11.80
C LEU A 185 8.19 -10.45 -12.67
N SER A 186 9.13 -10.09 -13.55
CA SER A 186 8.98 -9.01 -14.53
C SER A 186 7.78 -9.22 -15.46
N ILE A 187 7.39 -10.46 -15.76
CA ILE A 187 6.19 -10.72 -16.60
C ILE A 187 4.94 -10.11 -15.97
N TYR A 188 4.86 -10.12 -14.64
CA TYR A 188 3.69 -9.66 -13.90
C TYR A 188 3.82 -8.20 -13.44
N LEU A 189 5.02 -7.75 -13.08
CA LEU A 189 5.24 -6.39 -12.57
C LEU A 189 5.76 -5.41 -13.62
N VAL A 190 6.18 -5.85 -14.80
CA VAL A 190 6.72 -4.97 -15.85
C VAL A 190 5.88 -5.12 -17.11
N ASP A 191 5.77 -6.34 -17.62
CA ASP A 191 5.13 -6.59 -18.92
C ASP A 191 3.60 -6.45 -18.83
N ASP A 192 3.01 -6.80 -17.68
CA ASP A 192 1.58 -6.68 -17.42
C ASP A 192 1.25 -5.55 -16.42
N MET A 193 1.35 -4.31 -16.89
CA MET A 193 0.92 -3.14 -16.10
C MET A 193 -0.58 -3.15 -15.78
N SER A 194 -1.37 -3.99 -16.46
CA SER A 194 -2.78 -4.24 -16.14
C SER A 194 -2.97 -5.12 -14.90
N LEU A 195 -1.93 -5.38 -14.11
CA LEU A 195 -2.09 -5.88 -12.74
C LEU A 195 -2.17 -4.77 -11.68
N GLY A 196 -1.80 -3.54 -12.04
CA GLY A 196 -2.07 -2.34 -11.24
C GLY A 196 -1.36 -2.32 -9.89
N CYS A 197 -0.27 -3.07 -9.76
CA CYS A 197 0.49 -3.20 -8.52
C CYS A 197 1.31 -1.93 -8.23
N TRP A 198 1.75 -1.20 -9.25
CA TRP A 198 2.57 -0.02 -9.03
C TRP A 198 1.75 1.20 -8.61
N PRO A 199 2.28 2.05 -7.72
CA PRO A 199 1.72 3.38 -7.49
C PRO A 199 1.82 4.26 -8.75
N ASP A 200 0.81 5.10 -8.98
CA ASP A 200 0.69 5.96 -10.17
C ASP A 200 1.83 7.00 -10.31
N TYR A 201 2.58 7.28 -9.23
CA TYR A 201 3.70 8.24 -9.25
C TYR A 201 5.01 7.65 -9.78
N VAL A 202 5.09 6.33 -9.97
CA VAL A 202 6.31 5.66 -10.44
C VAL A 202 6.36 5.68 -11.96
N SER A 203 7.49 6.11 -12.53
CA SER A 203 7.68 6.12 -13.98
C SER A 203 7.80 4.71 -14.54
N VAL A 204 6.98 4.40 -15.56
CA VAL A 204 7.01 3.12 -16.29
C VAL A 204 8.42 2.84 -16.86
N ASN A 205 9.07 3.85 -17.45
CA ASN A 205 10.44 3.68 -17.96
C ASN A 205 11.44 3.26 -16.87
N VAL A 206 11.27 3.73 -15.63
CA VAL A 206 12.16 3.34 -14.53
C VAL A 206 11.89 1.89 -14.15
N ILE A 207 10.63 1.47 -14.13
CA ILE A 207 10.24 0.07 -13.90
C ILE A 207 10.86 -0.82 -14.98
N GLU A 208 10.59 -0.55 -16.26
CA GLU A 208 11.08 -1.36 -17.39
C GLU A 208 12.61 -1.49 -17.45
N THR A 209 13.34 -0.40 -17.15
CA THR A 209 14.79 -0.38 -17.32
C THR A 209 15.58 -0.84 -16.09
N LYS A 210 14.95 -0.87 -14.91
CA LYS A 210 15.64 -1.11 -13.63
C LYS A 210 15.10 -2.29 -12.85
N PHE A 211 14.04 -2.95 -13.32
CA PHE A 211 13.48 -4.09 -12.60
C PHE A 211 14.51 -5.23 -12.45
N PRO A 212 14.64 -5.86 -11.27
CA PRO A 212 15.56 -6.97 -11.06
C PRO A 212 15.09 -8.23 -11.82
N THR A 213 15.63 -8.45 -13.03
CA THR A 213 15.19 -9.52 -13.94
C THR A 213 15.50 -10.94 -13.45
N THR A 214 16.38 -11.08 -12.45
CA THR A 214 16.70 -12.36 -11.81
C THR A 214 15.62 -12.81 -10.81
N LEU A 215 14.69 -11.92 -10.47
CA LEU A 215 13.65 -12.21 -9.49
C LEU A 215 12.54 -13.07 -10.13
N LEU A 216 12.26 -14.23 -9.52
CA LEU A 216 11.22 -15.16 -9.95
C LEU A 216 10.02 -15.05 -9.02
N THR A 217 8.86 -15.53 -9.48
CA THR A 217 7.65 -15.61 -8.64
C THR A 217 7.84 -16.49 -7.41
N SER A 218 8.74 -17.47 -7.48
CA SER A 218 9.12 -18.30 -6.34
C SER A 218 9.78 -17.50 -5.21
N HIS A 219 10.36 -16.33 -5.49
CA HIS A 219 11.08 -15.49 -4.51
C HIS A 219 10.21 -14.37 -3.90
N ILE A 220 8.90 -14.30 -4.20
CA ILE A 220 8.06 -13.15 -3.83
C ILE A 220 8.07 -12.90 -2.31
N TYR A 221 7.89 -13.93 -1.50
CA TYR A 221 7.84 -13.78 -0.04
C TYR A 221 9.18 -13.30 0.51
N ASP A 222 10.28 -13.92 0.10
CA ASP A 222 11.59 -13.58 0.65
C ASP A 222 12.07 -12.20 0.18
N ALA A 223 11.77 -11.80 -1.07
CA ALA A 223 11.98 -10.44 -1.55
C ALA A 223 11.16 -9.40 -0.79
N TYR A 224 9.90 -9.71 -0.48
CA TYR A 224 9.05 -8.88 0.35
C TYR A 224 9.68 -8.65 1.73
N MET A 225 10.12 -9.72 2.40
CA MET A 225 10.74 -9.66 3.72
C MET A 225 12.08 -8.92 3.70
N PHE A 226 12.93 -9.19 2.71
CA PHE A 226 14.22 -8.53 2.53
C PHE A 226 14.07 -7.01 2.39
N ILE A 227 13.20 -6.56 1.48
CA ILE A 227 12.97 -5.13 1.21
C ILE A 227 12.36 -4.44 2.42
N LYS A 228 11.34 -5.06 3.04
CA LYS A 228 10.70 -4.54 4.25
C LYS A 228 11.72 -4.34 5.38
N LYS A 229 12.61 -5.32 5.60
CA LYS A 229 13.66 -5.24 6.61
C LYS A 229 14.67 -4.13 6.30
N LYS A 230 15.12 -4.03 5.05
CA LYS A 230 16.04 -2.96 4.59
C LYS A 230 15.48 -1.56 4.83
N ILE A 231 14.22 -1.32 4.42
CA ILE A 231 13.54 -0.04 4.65
C ILE A 231 13.46 0.26 6.15
N HIS A 232 13.07 -0.73 6.96
CA HIS A 232 12.95 -0.54 8.41
C HIS A 232 14.27 -0.14 9.08
N VAL A 233 15.39 -0.77 8.69
CA VAL A 233 16.72 -0.43 9.22
C VAL A 233 17.09 1.01 8.88
N ILE A 234 16.87 1.44 7.64
CA ILE A 234 17.20 2.80 7.18
C ILE A 234 16.31 3.85 7.87
N ASP A 235 15.01 3.58 8.01
CA ASP A 235 14.09 4.49 8.72
C ASP A 235 14.50 4.68 10.20
N GLN A 236 15.00 3.61 10.85
CA GLN A 236 15.54 3.70 12.20
C GLN A 236 16.82 4.55 12.26
N GLU A 237 17.77 4.33 11.34
CA GLU A 237 19.01 5.09 11.25
C GLU A 237 18.76 6.58 11.02
N ILE A 238 17.86 6.92 10.08
CA ILE A 238 17.44 8.30 9.81
C ILE A 238 16.84 8.94 11.08
N THR A 239 15.95 8.22 11.77
CA THR A 239 15.31 8.72 12.99
C THR A 239 16.32 9.00 14.10
N GLN A 240 17.30 8.11 14.30
CA GLN A 240 18.39 8.29 15.27
C GLN A 240 19.29 9.49 14.91
N ASN A 241 19.61 9.66 13.63
CA ASN A 241 20.41 10.78 13.14
C ASN A 241 19.69 12.13 13.36
N ILE A 242 18.39 12.21 13.08
CA ILE A 242 17.60 13.43 13.33
C ILE A 242 17.55 13.76 14.83
N GLN A 243 17.36 12.77 15.70
CA GLN A 243 17.31 12.97 17.15
C GLN A 243 18.66 13.46 17.71
N SER A 244 19.77 12.87 17.26
CA SER A 244 21.12 13.28 17.69
C SER A 244 21.48 14.70 17.20
N GLU A 245 21.10 15.07 15.98
CA GLU A 245 21.26 16.44 15.48
C GLU A 245 20.45 17.47 16.28
N GLN A 246 19.21 17.14 16.63
CA GLN A 246 18.36 18.02 17.43
C GLN A 246 18.91 18.19 18.85
N TYR A 247 19.46 17.12 19.43
CA TYR A 247 20.16 17.18 20.71
C TYR A 247 21.40 18.11 20.64
N ASN A 248 22.23 17.95 19.62
CA ASN A 248 23.42 18.77 19.41
C ASN A 248 23.10 20.25 19.12
N LYS A 249 22.02 20.54 18.38
CA LYS A 249 21.53 21.91 18.16
C LYS A 249 20.99 22.55 19.45
N ARG A 250 20.38 21.77 20.35
CA ARG A 250 19.88 22.25 21.66
C ARG A 250 21.00 22.48 22.67
N SER A 251 21.97 21.57 22.77
CA SER A 251 23.13 21.71 23.66
C SER A 251 24.05 22.87 23.24
N GLY A 252 24.26 23.06 21.93
CA GLY A 252 25.00 24.20 21.38
C GLY A 252 24.34 25.56 21.65
N ARG A 253 23.00 25.62 21.69
CA ARG A 253 22.26 26.83 22.09
C ARG A 253 22.39 27.11 23.59
N GLN A 254 22.31 26.09 24.46
CA GLN A 254 22.46 26.26 25.91
C GLN A 254 23.87 26.74 26.29
N ASN A 255 24.91 26.22 25.65
CA ASN A 255 26.30 26.65 25.89
C ASN A 255 26.55 28.12 25.47
N ARG A 256 25.92 28.60 24.38
CA ARG A 256 25.96 30.02 23.99
C ARG A 256 25.23 30.95 24.96
N PHE A 257 24.17 30.49 25.61
CA PHE A 257 23.45 31.27 26.63
C PHE A 257 24.22 31.34 27.96
N GLN A 258 24.92 30.27 28.34
CA GLN A 258 25.76 30.28 29.55
C GLN A 258 27.05 31.10 29.38
N SER A 259 27.70 31.06 28.20
CA SER A 259 28.91 31.87 27.97
C SER A 259 28.60 33.38 27.96
N LYS A 260 27.44 33.80 27.43
CA LYS A 260 27.00 35.20 27.45
C LYS A 260 26.64 35.73 28.85
N ARG A 261 26.24 34.85 29.79
CA ARG A 261 25.99 35.25 31.19
C ARG A 261 27.27 35.42 32.00
N LYS A 262 28.33 34.64 31.71
CA LYS A 262 29.63 34.77 32.38
C LYS A 262 30.47 35.98 31.92
N MET A 263 30.17 36.57 30.76
CA MET A 263 30.85 37.79 30.28
C MET A 263 30.22 39.11 30.76
N LYS A 264 29.15 39.05 31.57
CA LYS A 264 28.44 40.22 32.12
C LYS A 264 28.50 40.31 33.65
N SER A 265 29.36 39.53 34.30
CA SER A 265 29.72 39.63 35.72
C SER A 265 31.20 39.93 35.84
#